data_AF-A0A9X8E1I2-F1
#
_entry.id   AF-A0A9X8E1I2-F1
#
_cell.length_a   1.000
_cell.length_b   1.000
_cell.length_c   1.000
_cell.angle_alpha   90.00
_cell.angle_beta   90.00
_cell.angle_gamma   90.00
#
_symmetry.space_group_name_H-M   'P 1'
#
loop_
_entity.id
_entity.type
_entity.pdbx_description
1 polymer ?
#
loop_
_entity_poly.entity_id
_entity_poly.type
_entity_poly.pdbx_seq_one_letter_code
_entity_poly.pdbx_strand_id
1 'polypeptide(L)'
;MSSSAGLVKPKPRAAATPRVVKDEEEHVSPTDETKKRERNYSEDEGAAVKKSKADDEDEVGAGEKQSDGSIVFDLSAKKQVSVRAWKSAILVDIREYYDSNGERKPGKKGISLTSDQWKAMTKLISDIDVAVKWVQDPDTPAGTYEADTLSDVEANSVAFAISSKRRASVRKFKSMVLVDFREYYDASGTLKPGQKGISLTNEQWTKLRERADAINAAMKSFK
;
A
#
# COMPACT_ATOMS: atom_id res chain seq x y z
N MET A 1 -42.66 -3.45 -4.31
CA MET A 1 -41.78 -4.32 -3.52
C MET A 1 -40.38 -4.20 -4.13
N SER A 2 -39.51 -3.37 -3.55
CA SER A 2 -38.15 -3.18 -4.08
C SER A 2 -37.24 -4.19 -3.39
N SER A 3 -36.87 -5.25 -4.10
CA SER A 3 -35.93 -6.26 -3.62
C SER A 3 -34.54 -5.63 -3.52
N SER A 4 -34.04 -5.49 -2.30
CA SER A 4 -32.63 -5.18 -2.06
C SER A 4 -31.82 -6.39 -2.52
N ALA A 5 -31.24 -6.30 -3.72
CA ALA A 5 -30.24 -7.25 -4.17
C ALA A 5 -29.04 -7.12 -3.22
N GLY A 6 -28.78 -8.15 -2.43
CA GLY A 6 -27.69 -8.16 -1.47
C GLY A 6 -26.35 -7.95 -2.18
N LEU A 7 -25.53 -7.05 -1.64
CA LEU A 7 -24.23 -6.70 -2.18
C LEU A 7 -23.27 -7.91 -2.13
N VAL A 8 -22.87 -8.44 -3.29
CA VAL A 8 -22.01 -9.64 -3.36
C VAL A 8 -20.56 -9.25 -3.56
N LYS A 9 -19.74 -9.45 -2.51
CA LYS A 9 -18.29 -9.26 -2.59
C LYS A 9 -17.65 -10.30 -3.54
N PRO A 10 -16.66 -9.92 -4.38
CA PRO A 10 -15.80 -10.85 -5.12
C PRO A 10 -15.23 -11.92 -4.19
N LYS A 11 -15.28 -13.17 -4.65
CA LYS A 11 -14.78 -14.32 -3.90
C LYS A 11 -13.41 -14.74 -4.42
N PRO A 12 -12.52 -15.24 -3.54
CA PRO A 12 -11.33 -15.93 -4.00
C PRO A 12 -11.74 -17.13 -4.85
N ARG A 13 -10.93 -17.41 -5.87
CA ARG A 13 -11.10 -18.61 -6.70
C ARG A 13 -10.94 -19.84 -5.83
N ALA A 14 -11.78 -20.86 -6.03
CA ALA A 14 -11.67 -22.10 -5.29
C ALA A 14 -10.29 -22.75 -5.54
N ALA A 15 -9.42 -22.74 -4.53
CA ALA A 15 -8.09 -23.32 -4.61
C ALA A 15 -8.14 -24.84 -4.41
N ALA A 16 -7.42 -25.58 -5.26
CA ALA A 16 -7.06 -26.97 -5.00
C ALA A 16 -6.09 -27.02 -3.80
N THR A 17 -6.43 -27.80 -2.78
CA THR A 17 -5.69 -27.91 -1.50
C THR A 17 -4.21 -28.24 -1.65
N PRO A 18 -3.34 -27.67 -0.78
CA PRO A 18 -2.52 -28.56 0.05
C PRO A 18 -2.27 -28.11 1.51
N ARG A 19 -2.33 -29.13 2.38
CA ARG A 19 -1.65 -29.45 3.67
C ARG A 19 -1.21 -28.36 4.67
N VAL A 20 -1.81 -28.51 5.85
CA VAL A 20 -1.47 -27.95 7.17
C VAL A 20 -0.04 -28.33 7.62
N VAL A 21 0.70 -27.36 8.15
CA VAL A 21 1.74 -27.60 9.17
C VAL A 21 1.42 -26.75 10.40
N LYS A 22 1.48 -27.41 11.54
CA LYS A 22 1.06 -27.00 12.88
C LYS A 22 2.34 -26.93 13.70
N ASP A 23 2.60 -25.81 14.36
CA ASP A 23 3.57 -25.75 15.45
C ASP A 23 3.03 -24.84 16.55
N GLU A 24 2.89 -25.44 17.73
CA GLU A 24 2.51 -24.86 19.00
C GLU A 24 3.79 -24.53 19.77
N GLU A 25 3.85 -23.40 20.49
CA GLU A 25 4.11 -23.36 21.94
C GLU A 25 4.29 -21.92 22.48
N GLU A 26 3.94 -21.80 23.76
CA GLU A 26 3.63 -20.61 24.55
C GLU A 26 4.85 -19.85 25.10
N HIS A 27 4.66 -18.56 25.43
CA HIS A 27 5.19 -18.00 26.69
C HIS A 27 4.44 -16.71 27.11
N VAL A 28 4.23 -16.58 28.43
CA VAL A 28 3.25 -15.74 29.12
C VAL A 28 3.85 -14.46 29.75
N SER A 29 3.03 -13.40 29.83
CA SER A 29 2.96 -12.28 30.82
C SER A 29 3.97 -11.09 30.80
N PRO A 30 3.67 -9.91 31.42
CA PRO A 30 2.37 -9.22 31.62
C PRO A 30 2.37 -7.68 31.34
N THR A 31 1.15 -7.15 31.12
CA THR A 31 0.53 -5.83 31.47
C THR A 31 1.32 -4.51 31.37
N ASP A 32 0.76 -3.50 30.68
CA ASP A 32 0.08 -2.35 31.32
C ASP A 32 -0.54 -1.32 30.31
N GLU A 33 -1.32 -0.41 30.88
CA GLU A 33 -2.45 0.39 30.43
C GLU A 33 -2.46 1.24 29.13
N THR A 34 -3.71 1.35 28.67
CA THR A 34 -4.38 2.25 27.73
C THR A 34 -4.02 3.76 27.76
N LYS A 35 -3.95 4.39 26.57
CA LYS A 35 -4.61 5.71 26.34
C LYS A 35 -4.89 6.01 24.86
N LYS A 36 -6.17 5.93 24.51
CA LYS A 36 -6.82 6.37 23.27
C LYS A 36 -6.65 7.89 23.09
N ARG A 37 -6.16 8.36 21.93
CA ARG A 37 -6.30 9.76 21.51
C ARG A 37 -6.65 9.86 20.02
N GLU A 38 -7.85 10.37 19.79
CA GLU A 38 -8.39 10.84 18.52
C GLU A 38 -7.47 11.91 17.92
N ARG A 39 -7.28 11.88 16.60
CA ARG A 39 -6.57 12.96 15.88
C ARG A 39 -7.47 13.53 14.79
N ASN A 40 -7.81 14.78 15.05
CA ASN A 40 -8.57 15.73 14.23
C ASN A 40 -7.80 16.05 12.94
N TYR A 41 -8.51 16.07 11.81
CA TYR A 41 -7.98 16.42 10.48
C TYR A 41 -8.48 17.83 10.16
N SER A 42 -7.61 18.83 10.25
CA SER A 42 -7.93 20.19 9.82
C SER A 42 -7.53 20.36 8.35
N GLU A 43 -8.54 20.61 7.52
CA GLU A 43 -8.43 21.16 6.18
C GLU A 43 -7.97 22.62 6.27
N ASP A 44 -7.03 23.03 5.43
CA ASP A 44 -6.79 24.44 5.13
C ASP A 44 -6.41 24.55 3.65
N GLU A 45 -7.25 25.28 2.92
CA GLU A 45 -7.17 25.60 1.50
C GLU A 45 -6.51 26.97 1.33
N GLY A 46 -5.52 27.04 0.44
CA GLY A 46 -5.34 28.16 -0.49
C GLY A 46 -4.48 29.35 -0.06
N ALA A 47 -3.29 29.48 -0.66
CA ALA A 47 -2.99 30.57 -1.59
C ALA A 47 -1.55 30.54 -2.16
N ALA A 48 -1.49 30.37 -3.49
CA ALA A 48 -0.52 30.78 -4.52
C ALA A 48 0.87 31.38 -4.16
N VAL A 49 1.94 30.77 -4.72
CA VAL A 49 3.07 31.48 -5.35
C VAL A 49 3.57 30.69 -6.59
N LYS A 50 4.00 31.45 -7.60
CA LYS A 50 4.27 31.10 -9.01
C LYS A 50 5.64 30.45 -9.29
N LYS A 51 5.65 29.64 -10.38
CA LYS A 51 6.75 29.20 -11.29
C LYS A 51 7.83 28.31 -10.65
N SER A 52 8.18 27.17 -11.24
CA SER A 52 8.57 26.97 -12.65
C SER A 52 7.94 25.74 -13.29
N LYS A 53 7.54 25.89 -14.57
CA LYS A 53 7.32 24.80 -15.51
C LYS A 53 8.62 24.00 -15.66
N ALA A 54 8.56 22.71 -15.36
CA ALA A 54 9.30 21.69 -16.09
C ALA A 54 8.22 20.71 -16.56
N ASP A 55 8.29 20.37 -17.83
CA ASP A 55 7.30 19.64 -18.60
C ASP A 55 6.94 18.30 -17.92
N ASP A 56 5.64 18.13 -17.63
CA ASP A 56 5.06 16.84 -17.26
C ASP A 56 4.83 16.09 -18.59
N GLU A 57 5.94 15.63 -19.17
CA GLU A 57 5.93 14.65 -20.25
C GLU A 57 6.37 13.32 -19.64
N ASP A 58 5.41 12.40 -19.58
CA ASP A 58 5.46 11.02 -19.15
C ASP A 58 6.65 10.24 -19.78
N GLU A 59 7.84 10.33 -19.18
CA GLU A 59 8.88 9.30 -19.30
C GLU A 59 8.46 8.09 -18.43
N VAL A 60 7.50 7.33 -18.94
CA VAL A 60 7.16 6.01 -18.39
C VAL A 60 8.33 5.06 -18.66
N GLY A 61 9.37 5.09 -17.83
CA GLY A 61 10.40 4.07 -17.94
C GLY A 61 11.64 4.21 -17.06
N ALA A 62 12.21 5.40 -16.93
CA ALA A 62 13.49 5.56 -16.25
C ALA A 62 13.32 6.26 -14.90
N GLY A 63 13.62 5.54 -13.81
CA GLY A 63 13.70 6.16 -12.49
C GLY A 63 14.88 7.14 -12.41
N GLU A 64 14.72 8.20 -11.63
CA GLU A 64 15.74 9.22 -11.45
C GLU A 64 16.80 8.73 -10.45
N LYS A 65 18.05 8.61 -10.91
CA LYS A 65 19.16 8.24 -10.03
C LYS A 65 19.58 9.43 -9.17
N GLN A 66 19.54 9.23 -7.86
CA GLN A 66 19.89 10.24 -6.85
C GLN A 66 21.39 10.21 -6.51
N SER A 67 21.86 11.26 -5.84
CA SER A 67 23.25 11.39 -5.38
C SER A 67 23.65 10.33 -4.36
N ASP A 68 22.71 9.79 -3.60
CA ASP A 68 22.91 8.68 -2.67
C ASP A 68 22.90 7.29 -3.35
N GLY A 69 22.78 7.27 -4.69
CA GLY A 69 22.72 6.06 -5.49
C GLY A 69 21.35 5.39 -5.54
N SER A 70 20.34 5.90 -4.83
CA SER A 70 18.97 5.40 -4.96
C SER A 70 18.34 5.76 -6.32
N ILE A 71 17.34 4.99 -6.72
CA ILE A 71 16.57 5.23 -7.96
C ILE A 71 15.14 5.57 -7.56
N VAL A 72 14.64 6.74 -7.97
CA VAL A 72 13.35 7.31 -7.53
C VAL A 72 12.33 7.34 -8.66
N PHE A 73 11.07 7.10 -8.32
CA PHE A 73 9.91 7.16 -9.21
C PHE A 73 8.78 7.95 -8.55
N ASP A 74 8.32 9.05 -9.15
CA ASP A 74 7.35 9.96 -8.54
C ASP A 74 5.89 9.52 -8.75
N LEU A 75 5.17 9.18 -7.68
CA LEU A 75 3.73 8.85 -7.74
C LEU A 75 2.84 10.10 -7.73
N SER A 76 3.32 11.19 -7.13
CA SER A 76 2.76 12.53 -7.15
C SER A 76 3.80 13.53 -6.63
N ALA A 77 3.48 14.82 -6.61
CA ALA A 77 4.36 15.85 -6.04
C ALA A 77 4.85 15.57 -4.61
N LYS A 78 4.08 14.79 -3.82
CA LYS A 78 4.40 14.50 -2.41
C LYS A 78 4.60 13.03 -2.11
N LYS A 79 4.55 12.13 -3.10
CA LYS A 79 4.72 10.69 -2.87
C LYS A 79 5.59 10.09 -3.94
N GLN A 80 6.56 9.29 -3.53
CA GLN A 80 7.46 8.60 -4.44
C GLN A 80 7.71 7.17 -3.99
N VAL A 81 8.21 6.38 -4.93
CA VAL A 81 8.86 5.10 -4.68
C VAL A 81 10.35 5.30 -4.85
N SER A 82 11.17 4.77 -3.95
CA SER A 82 12.61 4.68 -4.17
C SER A 82 13.12 3.25 -4.01
N VAL A 83 14.09 2.89 -4.84
CA VAL A 83 14.85 1.64 -4.71
C VAL A 83 16.23 2.02 -4.21
N ARG A 84 16.65 1.43 -3.09
CA ARG A 84 17.96 1.70 -2.50
C ARG A 84 18.59 0.45 -1.90
N ALA A 85 19.92 0.44 -1.84
CA ALA A 85 20.67 -0.48 -1.01
C ALA A 85 20.76 0.04 0.43
N TRP A 86 20.54 -0.83 1.40
CA TRP A 86 20.76 -0.56 2.81
C TRP A 86 21.41 -1.78 3.46
N LYS A 87 22.67 -1.63 3.88
CA LYS A 87 23.51 -2.77 4.29
C LYS A 87 23.56 -3.81 3.16
N SER A 88 23.15 -5.05 3.43
CA SER A 88 23.07 -6.15 2.46
C SER A 88 21.68 -6.34 1.83
N ALA A 89 20.73 -5.43 2.08
CA ALA A 89 19.37 -5.55 1.61
C ALA A 89 19.03 -4.49 0.55
N ILE A 90 18.24 -4.89 -0.44
CA ILE A 90 17.61 -3.98 -1.40
C ILE A 90 16.18 -3.72 -0.92
N LEU A 91 15.86 -2.45 -0.72
CA LEU A 91 14.57 -1.98 -0.20
C LEU A 91 13.84 -1.17 -1.25
N VAL A 92 12.51 -1.36 -1.30
CA VAL A 92 11.58 -0.54 -2.08
C VAL A 92 10.77 0.31 -1.09
N ASP A 93 11.05 1.59 -1.03
CA ASP A 93 10.44 2.56 -0.13
C ASP A 93 9.28 3.29 -0.82
N ILE A 94 8.04 3.09 -0.37
CA ILE A 94 6.86 3.86 -0.82
C ILE A 94 6.54 4.89 0.26
N ARG A 95 6.78 6.18 -0.01
CA ARG A 95 6.85 7.21 1.05
C ARG A 95 6.27 8.56 0.65
N GLU A 96 5.62 9.22 1.62
CA GLU A 96 5.20 10.61 1.54
C GLU A 96 6.36 11.54 1.93
N TYR A 97 6.54 12.61 1.16
CA TYR A 97 7.55 13.65 1.37
C TYR A 97 6.86 14.98 1.68
N TYR A 98 7.58 15.86 2.35
CA TYR A 98 7.15 17.22 2.64
C TYR A 98 8.28 18.19 2.28
N ASP A 99 7.90 19.40 1.93
CA ASP A 99 8.87 20.46 1.65
C ASP A 99 9.22 21.21 2.92
N SER A 100 10.51 21.44 3.12
CA SER A 100 11.05 22.21 4.23
C SER A 100 12.14 23.12 3.69
N ASN A 101 11.87 24.43 3.63
CA ASN A 101 12.79 25.44 3.09
C ASN A 101 13.24 25.16 1.64
N GLY A 102 12.33 24.68 0.79
CA GLY A 102 12.63 24.33 -0.60
C GLY A 102 13.33 22.97 -0.78
N GLU A 103 13.59 22.25 0.31
CA GLU A 103 14.17 20.91 0.29
C GLU A 103 13.10 19.85 0.55
N ARG A 104 12.98 18.86 -0.35
CA ARG A 104 12.02 17.76 -0.25
C ARG A 104 12.54 16.70 0.73
N LYS A 105 11.86 16.53 1.86
CA LYS A 105 12.27 15.64 2.97
C LYS A 105 11.33 14.45 3.16
N PRO A 106 11.85 13.26 3.52
CA PRO A 106 11.03 12.09 3.76
C PRO A 106 10.16 12.28 5.00
N GLY A 107 8.86 12.06 4.86
CA GLY A 107 7.89 12.09 5.96
C GLY A 107 7.79 10.78 6.73
N LYS A 108 7.00 10.79 7.82
CA LYS A 108 6.75 9.60 8.67
C LYS A 108 5.87 8.56 7.97
N LYS A 109 4.96 8.97 7.09
CA LYS A 109 4.07 8.07 6.36
C LYS A 109 4.83 7.41 5.23
N GLY A 110 4.87 6.09 5.26
CA GLY A 110 5.58 5.29 4.28
C GLY A 110 5.81 3.87 4.77
N ILE A 111 6.18 2.99 3.84
CA ILE A 111 6.53 1.61 4.10
C ILE A 111 7.76 1.23 3.26
N SER A 112 8.66 0.45 3.85
CA SER A 112 9.89 -0.02 3.21
C SER A 112 9.79 -1.52 3.00
N LEU A 113 9.51 -1.98 1.78
CA LEU A 113 9.36 -3.39 1.45
C LEU A 113 10.72 -4.02 1.15
N THR A 114 10.96 -5.23 1.64
CA THR A 114 12.10 -6.05 1.19
C THR A 114 11.86 -6.52 -0.25
N SER A 115 12.91 -7.01 -0.90
CA SER A 115 12.78 -7.55 -2.26
C SER A 115 11.70 -8.63 -2.39
N ASP A 116 11.55 -9.51 -1.40
CA ASP A 116 10.54 -10.57 -1.47
C ASP A 116 9.14 -10.07 -1.16
N GLN A 117 9.00 -9.08 -0.28
CA GLN A 117 7.71 -8.43 -0.03
C GLN A 117 7.26 -7.61 -1.24
N TRP A 118 8.18 -6.97 -1.96
CA TRP A 118 7.87 -6.30 -3.21
C TRP A 118 7.41 -7.31 -4.28
N LYS A 119 8.10 -8.45 -4.44
CA LYS A 119 7.64 -9.52 -5.35
C LYS A 119 6.28 -10.09 -4.94
N ALA A 120 6.00 -10.20 -3.64
CA ALA A 120 4.69 -10.63 -3.17
C ALA A 120 3.62 -9.59 -3.53
N MET A 121 3.92 -8.29 -3.37
CA MET A 121 3.04 -7.20 -3.81
C MET A 121 2.75 -7.25 -5.31
N THR A 122 3.76 -7.44 -6.15
CA THR A 122 3.55 -7.40 -7.61
C THR A 122 2.66 -8.53 -8.10
N LYS A 123 2.69 -9.70 -7.44
CA LYS A 123 1.75 -10.80 -7.72
C LYS A 123 0.28 -10.46 -7.39
N LEU A 124 0.07 -9.51 -6.47
CA LEU A 124 -1.27 -9.07 -6.04
C LEU A 124 -1.82 -7.93 -6.89
N ILE A 125 -1.08 -7.38 -7.86
CA ILE A 125 -1.52 -6.19 -8.64
C ILE A 125 -2.89 -6.42 -9.28
N SER A 126 -3.10 -7.56 -9.94
CA SER A 126 -4.38 -7.87 -10.59
C SER A 126 -5.53 -7.99 -9.60
N ASP A 127 -5.31 -8.63 -8.45
CA ASP A 127 -6.32 -8.77 -7.40
C ASP A 127 -6.65 -7.42 -6.75
N ILE A 128 -5.65 -6.56 -6.56
CA ILE A 128 -5.84 -5.20 -6.07
C ILE A 128 -6.64 -4.37 -7.08
N ASP A 129 -6.40 -4.50 -8.38
CA ASP A 129 -7.18 -3.79 -9.42
C ASP A 129 -8.65 -4.23 -9.42
N VAL A 130 -8.92 -5.53 -9.26
CA VAL A 130 -10.29 -6.05 -9.10
C VAL A 130 -10.93 -5.45 -7.84
N ALA A 131 -10.18 -5.39 -6.73
CA ALA A 131 -10.66 -4.79 -5.49
C ALA A 131 -10.91 -3.28 -5.62
N VAL A 132 -10.07 -2.53 -6.34
CA VAL A 132 -10.27 -1.09 -6.60
C VAL A 132 -11.59 -0.86 -7.34
N LYS A 133 -11.86 -1.65 -8.40
CA LYS A 133 -13.12 -1.55 -9.15
C LYS A 133 -14.33 -1.85 -8.28
N TRP A 134 -14.28 -2.94 -7.51
CA TRP A 134 -15.39 -3.33 -6.63
C TRP A 134 -15.61 -2.34 -5.48
N VAL A 135 -14.56 -1.84 -4.83
CA VAL A 135 -14.70 -0.85 -3.74
C VAL A 135 -15.19 0.51 -4.28
N GLN A 136 -14.84 0.85 -5.53
CA GLN A 136 -15.34 2.04 -6.21
C GLN A 136 -16.85 1.95 -6.44
N ASP A 137 -17.27 0.86 -7.08
CA ASP A 137 -18.66 0.57 -7.42
C ASP A 137 -18.99 -0.89 -7.09
N PRO A 138 -19.56 -1.13 -5.89
CA PRO A 138 -19.91 -2.47 -5.45
C PRO A 138 -21.01 -3.16 -6.27
N ASP A 139 -21.80 -2.39 -7.03
CA ASP A 139 -22.88 -2.91 -7.87
C ASP A 139 -22.36 -3.43 -9.23
N THR A 140 -21.13 -3.11 -9.59
CA THR A 140 -20.45 -3.67 -10.76
C THR A 140 -20.11 -5.15 -10.52
N PRO A 141 -20.33 -6.05 -11.51
CA PRO A 141 -20.01 -7.46 -11.38
C PRO A 141 -18.60 -7.69 -10.84
N ALA A 142 -18.57 -8.34 -9.69
CA ALA A 142 -17.36 -8.70 -8.99
C ALA A 142 -16.50 -9.65 -9.84
N GLY A 143 -15.25 -9.26 -10.11
CA GLY A 143 -14.26 -10.21 -10.62
C GLY A 143 -13.94 -11.31 -9.61
N THR A 144 -12.97 -12.17 -9.91
CA THR A 144 -12.44 -13.14 -8.94
C THR A 144 -11.08 -12.68 -8.44
N TYR A 145 -10.74 -13.06 -7.20
CA TYR A 145 -9.38 -12.94 -6.70
C TYR A 145 -8.65 -14.27 -6.86
N GLU A 146 -7.38 -14.24 -7.26
CA GLU A 146 -6.53 -15.44 -7.21
C GLU A 146 -5.94 -15.63 -5.81
N ALA A 147 -5.60 -14.54 -5.11
CA ALA A 147 -5.12 -14.60 -3.74
C ALA A 147 -6.25 -14.69 -2.70
N ASP A 148 -5.93 -15.31 -1.57
CA ASP A 148 -6.78 -15.30 -0.39
C ASP A 148 -6.95 -13.88 0.16
N THR A 149 -8.20 -13.55 0.49
CA THR A 149 -8.53 -12.29 1.15
C THR A 149 -8.60 -12.45 2.66
N LEU A 150 -8.29 -11.38 3.38
CA LEU A 150 -8.39 -11.33 4.83
C LEU A 150 -9.80 -10.94 5.27
N SER A 151 -10.32 -11.62 6.29
CA SER A 151 -11.66 -11.42 6.83
C SER A 151 -11.72 -10.35 7.93
N ASP A 152 -10.60 -10.06 8.58
CA ASP A 152 -10.47 -9.08 9.66
C ASP A 152 -10.27 -7.66 9.11
N VAL A 153 -11.15 -7.25 8.20
CA VAL A 153 -11.14 -5.94 7.54
C VAL A 153 -12.49 -5.24 7.72
N GLU A 154 -12.49 -3.92 7.58
CA GLU A 154 -13.72 -3.12 7.61
C GLU A 154 -14.69 -3.57 6.51
N ALA A 155 -16.00 -3.35 6.75
CA ALA A 155 -17.01 -3.61 5.73
C ALA A 155 -16.69 -2.83 4.44
N ASN A 156 -17.03 -3.40 3.29
CA ASN A 156 -16.75 -2.82 1.97
C ASN A 156 -15.25 -2.56 1.71
N SER A 157 -14.38 -3.36 2.35
CA SER A 157 -12.94 -3.37 2.11
C SER A 157 -12.46 -4.77 1.75
N VAL A 158 -11.30 -4.81 1.08
CA VAL A 158 -10.60 -6.04 0.69
C VAL A 158 -9.17 -5.88 1.15
N ALA A 159 -8.59 -6.92 1.74
CA ALA A 159 -7.15 -6.93 2.02
C ALA A 159 -6.51 -8.25 1.67
N PHE A 160 -5.24 -8.16 1.31
CA PHE A 160 -4.35 -9.24 0.93
C PHE A 160 -3.10 -9.21 1.81
N ALA A 161 -2.59 -10.37 2.18
CA ALA A 161 -1.33 -10.47 2.90
C ALA A 161 -0.14 -10.32 1.95
N ILE A 162 0.75 -9.36 2.25
CA ILE A 162 2.08 -9.26 1.61
C ILE A 162 3.08 -10.12 2.40
N SER A 163 2.92 -10.16 3.72
CA SER A 163 3.63 -11.00 4.68
C SER A 163 2.79 -11.13 5.95
N SER A 164 3.26 -11.90 6.95
CA SER A 164 2.54 -12.08 8.23
C SER A 164 2.15 -10.77 8.93
N LYS A 165 2.95 -9.71 8.78
CA LYS A 165 2.75 -8.41 9.42
C LYS A 165 2.52 -7.28 8.43
N ARG A 166 2.29 -7.53 7.14
CA ARG A 166 2.08 -6.46 6.15
C ARG A 166 0.97 -6.79 5.20
N ARG A 167 0.08 -5.83 4.96
CA ARG A 167 -1.11 -6.00 4.13
C ARG A 167 -1.18 -4.92 3.06
N ALA A 168 -1.71 -5.31 1.91
CA ALA A 168 -2.29 -4.41 0.92
C ALA A 168 -3.79 -4.40 1.16
N SER A 169 -4.43 -3.24 1.33
CA SER A 169 -5.88 -3.17 1.50
C SER A 169 -6.51 -2.08 0.65
N VAL A 170 -7.63 -2.40 0.02
CA VAL A 170 -8.45 -1.44 -0.73
C VAL A 170 -9.67 -1.11 0.10
N ARG A 171 -9.90 0.18 0.35
CA ARG A 171 -11.03 0.68 1.12
C ARG A 171 -11.58 1.99 0.56
N LYS A 172 -12.78 2.34 0.97
CA LYS A 172 -13.40 3.64 0.68
C LYS A 172 -13.27 4.57 1.89
N PHE A 173 -12.82 5.79 1.68
CA PHE A 173 -12.78 6.85 2.68
C PHE A 173 -13.46 8.10 2.13
N LYS A 174 -14.62 8.45 2.70
CA LYS A 174 -15.53 9.42 2.10
C LYS A 174 -15.86 9.00 0.65
N SER A 175 -15.53 9.82 -0.34
CA SER A 175 -15.70 9.53 -1.77
C SER A 175 -14.47 8.87 -2.43
N MET A 176 -13.36 8.74 -1.72
CA MET A 176 -12.10 8.27 -2.30
C MET A 176 -11.89 6.77 -2.10
N VAL A 177 -11.49 6.08 -3.16
CA VAL A 177 -10.93 4.72 -3.07
C VAL A 177 -9.43 4.84 -2.82
N LEU A 178 -8.96 4.16 -1.79
CA LEU A 178 -7.56 4.17 -1.36
C LEU A 178 -7.00 2.76 -1.37
N VAL A 179 -5.76 2.64 -1.87
CA VAL A 179 -4.93 1.44 -1.77
C VAL A 179 -3.90 1.67 -0.67
N ASP A 180 -4.04 0.96 0.43
CA ASP A 180 -3.19 1.07 1.60
C ASP A 180 -2.13 -0.03 1.62
N PHE A 181 -0.89 0.35 1.92
CA PHE A 181 0.17 -0.58 2.30
C PHE A 181 0.55 -0.32 3.74
N ARG A 182 0.34 -1.31 4.62
CA ARG A 182 0.45 -1.09 6.07
C ARG A 182 1.09 -2.25 6.80
N GLU A 183 1.98 -1.92 7.73
CA GLU A 183 2.51 -2.84 8.72
C GLU A 183 1.54 -2.98 9.89
N TYR A 184 1.34 -4.21 10.34
CA TYR A 184 0.50 -4.59 11.47
C TYR A 184 1.38 -5.10 12.60
N TYR A 185 0.91 -4.90 13.83
CA TYR A 185 1.54 -5.45 15.01
C TYR A 185 0.54 -6.34 15.75
N ASP A 186 1.05 -7.33 16.46
CA ASP A 186 0.22 -8.15 17.31
C ASP A 186 -0.09 -7.39 18.61
N ALA A 187 -1.37 -7.30 18.95
CA ALA A 187 -1.85 -6.78 20.21
C ALA A 187 -2.71 -7.88 20.85
N SER A 188 -2.08 -8.75 21.64
CA SER A 188 -2.74 -9.87 22.34
C SER A 188 -3.46 -10.83 21.39
N GLY A 189 -2.76 -11.30 20.36
CA GLY A 189 -3.30 -12.23 19.35
C GLY A 189 -4.19 -11.57 18.29
N THR A 190 -4.43 -10.26 18.40
CA THR A 190 -5.17 -9.49 17.39
C THR A 190 -4.21 -8.60 16.60
N LEU A 191 -4.15 -8.78 15.29
CA LEU A 191 -3.38 -7.89 14.42
C LEU A 191 -4.03 -6.51 14.34
N LYS A 192 -3.28 -5.47 14.73
CA LYS A 192 -3.71 -4.07 14.67
C LYS A 192 -2.88 -3.28 13.66
N PRO A 193 -3.47 -2.32 12.95
CA PRO A 193 -2.74 -1.48 12.01
C PRO A 193 -1.72 -0.60 12.75
N GLY A 194 -0.45 -0.66 12.32
CA GLY A 194 0.64 0.15 12.83
C GLY A 194 0.74 1.53 12.17
N GLN A 195 1.67 2.36 12.65
CA GLN A 195 1.94 3.70 12.09
C GLN A 195 2.70 3.65 10.76
N LYS A 196 3.45 2.58 10.50
CA LYS A 196 4.19 2.40 9.24
C LYS A 196 3.22 1.96 8.14
N GLY A 197 2.99 2.85 7.20
CA GLY A 197 2.15 2.59 6.06
C GLY A 197 1.90 3.85 5.25
N ILE A 198 1.31 3.65 4.08
CA ILE A 198 0.92 4.72 3.17
C ILE A 198 -0.42 4.35 2.53
N SER A 199 -1.20 5.38 2.23
CA SER A 199 -2.45 5.27 1.48
C SER A 199 -2.24 5.94 0.14
N LEU A 200 -2.49 5.23 -0.97
CA LEU A 200 -2.41 5.75 -2.32
C LEU A 200 -3.81 6.01 -2.87
N THR A 201 -3.98 7.09 -3.63
CA THR A 201 -5.19 7.28 -4.46
C THR A 201 -5.17 6.31 -5.64
N ASN A 202 -6.29 6.16 -6.34
CA ASN A 202 -6.35 5.32 -7.55
C ASN A 202 -5.32 5.75 -8.62
N GLU A 203 -5.13 7.05 -8.81
CA GLU A 203 -4.09 7.59 -9.71
C GLU A 203 -2.67 7.21 -9.26
N GLN A 204 -2.36 7.34 -7.97
CA GLN A 204 -1.05 6.98 -7.41
C GLN A 204 -0.80 5.47 -7.47
N TRP A 205 -1.84 4.66 -7.26
CA TRP A 205 -1.79 3.22 -7.46
C TRP A 205 -1.54 2.86 -8.92
N THR A 206 -2.21 3.53 -9.85
CA THR A 206 -2.02 3.38 -11.30
C THR A 206 -0.56 3.65 -11.70
N LYS A 207 -0.01 4.78 -11.25
CA LYS A 207 1.41 5.12 -11.45
C LYS A 207 2.36 4.11 -10.81
N LEU A 208 2.01 3.52 -9.66
CA LEU A 208 2.82 2.48 -9.03
C LEU A 208 2.83 1.19 -9.85
N ARG A 209 1.67 0.71 -10.32
CA ARG A 209 1.58 -0.53 -11.12
C ARG A 209 2.26 -0.38 -12.47
N GLU A 210 2.15 0.76 -13.14
CA GLU A 210 2.76 1.02 -14.45
C GLU A 210 4.28 1.06 -14.37
N ARG A 211 4.83 1.45 -13.21
CA ARG A 211 6.26 1.46 -12.97
C ARG A 211 6.80 0.17 -12.35
N ALA A 212 5.96 -0.84 -12.12
CA ALA A 212 6.38 -2.06 -11.44
C ALA A 212 7.57 -2.74 -12.13
N ASP A 213 7.59 -2.77 -13.47
CA ASP A 213 8.69 -3.35 -14.23
C ASP A 213 9.97 -2.52 -14.16
N ALA A 214 9.87 -1.19 -14.22
CA ALA A 214 11.00 -0.29 -14.05
C ALA A 214 11.59 -0.40 -12.63
N ILE A 215 10.74 -0.52 -11.60
CA ILE A 215 11.16 -0.77 -10.21
C ILE A 215 11.86 -2.14 -10.10
N ASN A 216 11.31 -3.18 -10.75
CA ASN A 216 11.94 -4.51 -10.78
C ASN A 216 13.31 -4.47 -11.46
N ALA A 217 13.47 -3.68 -12.53
CA ALA A 217 14.75 -3.47 -13.20
C ALA A 217 15.74 -2.73 -12.31
N ALA A 218 15.30 -1.63 -11.66
CA ALA A 218 16.10 -0.88 -10.69
C ALA A 218 16.58 -1.78 -9.54
N MET A 219 15.73 -2.67 -9.01
CA MET A 219 16.16 -3.61 -7.97
C MET A 219 17.27 -4.56 -8.44
N LYS A 220 17.29 -4.94 -9.72
CA LYS A 220 18.33 -5.82 -10.27
C LYS A 220 19.66 -5.10 -10.44
N SER A 221 19.71 -3.76 -10.55
CA SER A 221 20.95 -3.01 -10.72
C SER A 221 21.77 -2.81 -9.45
N PHE A 222 21.22 -3.15 -8.28
CA PHE A 222 21.94 -3.11 -6.99
C PHE A 222 22.60 -4.46 -6.62
N LYS A 223 22.50 -5.46 -7.50
CA LYS A 223 23.10 -6.78 -7.30
C LYS A 223 24.51 -6.87 -7.87
#